data_AF-A0A0D6LCG5-F1
#
_entry.id   AF-A0A0D6LCG5-F1
#
_cell.length_a   1.000
_cell.length_b   1.000
_cell.length_c   1.000
_cell.angle_alpha   90.00
_cell.angle_beta   90.00
_cell.angle_gamma   90.00
#
_symmetry.space_group_name_H-M   'P 1'
#
loop_
_entity.id
_entity.type
_entity.pdbx_description
1 polymer ?
#
loop_
_entity_poly.entity_id
_entity_poly.type
_entity_poly.pdbx_seq_one_letter_code
_entity_poly.pdbx_strand_id
1 'polypeptide(L)'
;MYDFSGKFAFQVGLPAKSGVSGVMIVVVPNLMGIALFAPPLDKMGNSTRGVAFCQKLIETFNFHNYDSLLHADSKKHDPRRRIGNRDTELVVSLLFAAKNGDFDVVRRMYLQGTNLEMADYDGRTALHVAAAEGHMHLVKFFVNVAKVNHQPRDRWGRTPLDDARAFHHEDCIRFLLKQHVRGNRNSIPNDVPGSENCIELNGQADESSGEEELAGTTGVMLINESEVKEKVCNGARRVLPTVKLQRVSEADDETACA
;
A
#
# COMPACT_ATOMS: atom_id res chain seq x y z
N MET A 1 31.18 -25.76 10.03
CA MET A 1 31.49 -24.36 9.71
C MET A 1 32.43 -23.68 10.71
N TYR A 2 33.23 -24.44 11.47
CA TYR A 2 34.24 -23.89 12.40
C TYR A 2 33.74 -22.66 13.18
N ASP A 3 34.58 -21.64 13.32
CA ASP A 3 34.29 -20.40 14.06
C ASP A 3 33.27 -19.51 13.34
N PHE A 4 33.02 -19.74 12.05
CA PHE A 4 32.01 -19.01 11.27
C PHE A 4 30.57 -19.47 11.55
N SER A 5 30.39 -20.56 12.29
CA SER A 5 29.07 -21.17 12.55
C SER A 5 28.05 -20.21 13.17
N GLY A 6 28.44 -19.37 14.13
CA GLY A 6 27.54 -18.38 14.74
C GLY A 6 27.11 -17.28 13.79
N LYS A 7 28.05 -16.72 13.00
CA LYS A 7 27.74 -15.70 11.98
C LYS A 7 26.85 -16.27 10.89
N PHE A 8 27.11 -17.51 10.46
CA PHE A 8 26.26 -18.19 9.50
C PHE A 8 24.86 -18.45 10.05
N ALA A 9 24.73 -18.90 11.30
CA ALA A 9 23.42 -19.11 11.92
C ALA A 9 22.61 -17.81 12.03
N PHE A 10 23.26 -16.65 12.22
CA PHE A 10 22.57 -15.36 12.28
C PHE A 10 22.22 -14.79 10.90
N GLN A 11 23.12 -14.90 9.92
CA GLN A 11 22.93 -14.33 8.58
C GLN A 11 22.10 -15.24 7.66
N VAL A 12 22.34 -16.55 7.76
CA VAL A 12 21.75 -17.57 6.89
C VAL A 12 20.72 -18.41 7.65
N GLY A 13 20.92 -18.69 8.93
CA GLY A 13 19.90 -19.40 9.73
C GLY A 13 19.56 -20.80 9.24
N LEU A 14 20.38 -21.38 8.36
CA LEU A 14 20.24 -22.76 7.89
C LEU A 14 21.19 -23.68 8.65
N PRO A 15 20.76 -24.90 9.02
CA PRO A 15 21.67 -25.91 9.53
C PRO A 15 22.62 -26.36 8.41
N ALA A 16 23.93 -26.22 8.65
CA ALA A 16 24.94 -26.54 7.65
C ALA A 16 26.29 -26.97 8.26
N LYS A 17 27.00 -27.83 7.54
CA LYS A 17 28.35 -28.29 7.89
C LYS A 17 29.28 -28.18 6.68
N SER A 18 30.53 -27.77 6.93
CA SER A 18 31.59 -27.67 5.93
C SER A 18 32.67 -28.68 6.25
N GLY A 19 33.22 -29.31 5.21
CA GLY A 19 34.42 -30.12 5.26
C GLY A 19 35.60 -29.47 4.53
N VAL A 20 36.82 -29.83 4.91
CA VAL A 20 38.07 -29.34 4.30
C VAL A 20 38.25 -29.76 2.85
N SER A 21 37.49 -30.75 2.36
CA SER A 21 37.45 -31.11 0.95
C SER A 21 36.80 -30.04 0.07
N GLY A 22 36.22 -29.00 0.66
CA GLY A 22 35.43 -27.99 -0.05
C GLY A 22 33.96 -28.38 -0.22
N VAL A 23 33.54 -29.52 0.35
CA VAL A 23 32.13 -29.92 0.42
C VAL A 23 31.45 -29.17 1.56
N MET A 24 30.31 -28.56 1.27
CA MET A 24 29.38 -27.99 2.23
C MET A 24 28.01 -28.65 2.09
N ILE A 25 27.47 -29.15 3.20
CA ILE A 25 26.12 -29.72 3.27
C ILE A 25 25.25 -28.72 4.00
N VAL A 26 24.11 -28.36 3.40
CA VAL A 26 23.12 -27.41 3.91
C VAL A 26 21.76 -28.08 3.87
N VAL A 27 21.00 -27.96 4.95
CA VAL A 27 19.67 -28.58 5.03
C VAL A 27 18.63 -27.47 5.19
N VAL A 28 17.60 -27.50 4.36
CA VAL A 28 16.38 -26.71 4.55
C VAL A 28 15.33 -27.68 5.11
N PRO A 29 15.02 -27.61 6.42
CA PRO A 29 14.15 -28.58 7.07
C PRO A 29 12.78 -28.62 6.39
N ASN A 30 12.21 -29.82 6.25
CA ASN A 30 10.92 -30.07 5.61
C ASN A 30 10.82 -29.64 4.13
N LEU A 31 11.94 -29.31 3.48
CA LEU A 31 11.96 -28.89 2.07
C LEU A 31 12.99 -29.65 1.24
N MET A 32 14.29 -29.47 1.51
CA MET A 32 15.36 -30.05 0.68
C MET A 32 16.70 -30.11 1.42
N GLY A 33 17.59 -30.99 0.96
CA GLY A 33 19.00 -31.00 1.34
C GLY A 33 19.88 -30.64 0.13
N ILE A 34 20.85 -29.75 0.32
CA ILE A 34 21.74 -29.27 -0.74
C ILE A 34 23.18 -29.63 -0.35
N ALA A 35 23.90 -30.26 -1.28
CA ALA A 35 25.35 -30.46 -1.18
C ALA A 35 26.05 -29.55 -2.20
N LEU A 36 26.90 -28.64 -1.71
CA LEU A 36 27.70 -27.73 -2.50
C LEU A 36 29.14 -28.21 -2.49
N PHE A 37 29.77 -28.24 -3.65
CA PHE A 37 31.18 -28.57 -3.77
C PHE A 37 31.93 -27.41 -4.42
N ALA A 38 32.84 -26.82 -3.67
CA ALA A 38 33.77 -25.84 -4.20
C ALA A 38 35.11 -25.97 -3.44
N PRO A 39 36.15 -26.52 -4.10
CA PRO A 39 37.48 -26.74 -3.49
C PRO A 39 38.16 -25.50 -2.87
N PRO A 40 37.99 -24.27 -3.40
CA PRO A 40 38.62 -23.09 -2.80
C PRO A 40 38.06 -22.75 -1.41
N LEU A 41 38.92 -22.85 -0.40
CA LEU A 41 38.59 -22.57 1.00
C LEU A 41 38.94 -21.13 1.40
N ASP A 42 38.16 -20.59 2.34
CA ASP A 42 38.46 -19.35 3.04
C ASP A 42 39.47 -19.59 4.17
N LYS A 43 40.00 -18.52 4.76
CA LYS A 43 40.90 -18.57 5.93
C LYS A 43 40.31 -19.35 7.11
N MET A 44 38.98 -19.39 7.21
CA MET A 44 38.24 -20.13 8.24
C MET A 44 37.96 -21.60 7.88
N GLY A 45 38.51 -22.13 6.78
CA GLY A 45 38.35 -23.52 6.35
C GLY A 45 36.98 -23.87 5.75
N ASN A 46 36.14 -22.88 5.47
CA ASN A 46 34.85 -23.07 4.82
C ASN A 46 34.96 -22.87 3.30
N SER A 47 34.07 -23.48 2.52
CA SER A 47 34.05 -23.24 1.07
C SER A 47 33.59 -21.82 0.74
N THR A 48 34.43 -21.06 0.04
CA THR A 48 34.18 -19.64 -0.31
C THR A 48 32.89 -19.47 -1.12
N ARG A 49 32.76 -20.25 -2.20
CA ARG A 49 31.57 -20.20 -3.07
C ARG A 49 30.34 -20.80 -2.41
N GLY A 50 30.52 -21.81 -1.56
CA GLY A 50 29.42 -22.44 -0.82
C GLY A 50 28.74 -21.45 0.13
N VAL A 51 29.53 -20.72 0.92
CA VAL A 51 29.01 -19.67 1.81
C VAL A 51 28.35 -18.54 1.02
N ALA A 52 29.00 -18.06 -0.05
CA ALA A 52 28.45 -16.98 -0.89
C ALA A 52 27.12 -17.39 -1.56
N PHE A 53 26.99 -18.65 -1.97
CA PHE A 53 25.74 -19.19 -2.51
C PHE A 53 24.64 -19.19 -1.45
N CYS A 54 24.92 -19.64 -0.23
CA CYS A 54 23.92 -19.66 0.86
C CYS A 54 23.41 -18.26 1.22
N GLN A 55 24.29 -17.25 1.20
CA GLN A 55 23.87 -15.86 1.42
C GLN A 55 22.91 -15.39 0.32
N LYS A 56 23.30 -15.56 -0.96
CA LYS A 56 22.44 -15.21 -2.10
C LYS A 56 21.12 -15.99 -2.13
N LEU A 57 21.13 -17.24 -1.66
CA LEU A 57 19.94 -18.08 -1.60
C LEU A 57 18.88 -17.44 -0.70
N ILE A 58 19.26 -16.86 0.44
CA ILE A 58 18.31 -16.31 1.41
C ILE A 58 17.91 -14.87 1.11
N GLU A 59 18.75 -14.14 0.39
CA GLU A 59 18.35 -12.88 -0.21
C GLU A 59 17.21 -13.09 -1.21
N THR A 60 17.22 -14.23 -1.92
CA THR A 60 16.23 -14.55 -2.95
C THR A 60 15.00 -15.29 -2.39
N PHE A 61 15.21 -16.21 -1.44
CA PHE A 61 14.18 -17.11 -0.92
C PHE A 61 13.96 -16.96 0.59
N ASN A 62 12.74 -17.25 1.04
CA ASN A 62 12.34 -17.19 2.44
C ASN A 62 12.69 -18.48 3.24
N PHE A 63 13.95 -18.92 3.15
CA PHE A 63 14.41 -20.14 3.84
C PHE A 63 15.06 -19.89 5.21
N HIS A 64 15.22 -18.64 5.62
CA HIS A 64 15.78 -18.34 6.93
C HIS A 64 14.84 -18.89 8.02
N ASN A 65 15.39 -19.55 9.05
CA ASN A 65 14.58 -20.17 10.12
C ASN A 65 13.67 -19.15 10.84
N TYR A 66 14.11 -17.89 10.88
CA TYR A 66 13.38 -16.77 11.47
C TYR A 66 12.80 -15.79 10.43
N ASP A 67 12.57 -16.23 9.18
CA ASP A 67 11.89 -15.40 8.18
C ASP A 67 10.37 -15.39 8.38
N SER A 68 9.72 -14.29 7.99
CA SER A 68 8.26 -14.18 8.05
C SER A 68 7.61 -14.82 6.82
N LEU A 69 6.73 -15.80 7.03
CA LEU A 69 5.97 -16.43 5.94
C LEU A 69 4.73 -15.63 5.50
N LEU A 70 4.21 -14.79 6.40
CA LEU A 70 2.92 -14.10 6.25
C LEU A 70 3.04 -12.67 5.71
N HIS A 71 4.11 -11.95 6.08
CA HIS A 71 4.28 -10.54 5.75
C HIS A 71 4.99 -10.39 4.40
N ALA A 72 4.32 -9.72 3.46
CA ALA A 72 4.75 -9.50 2.08
C ALA A 72 5.90 -8.49 1.91
N ASP A 73 6.49 -8.03 3.02
CA ASP A 73 7.55 -7.02 3.01
C ASP A 73 8.84 -7.52 2.34
N SER A 74 9.03 -8.84 2.31
CA SER A 74 10.13 -9.46 1.60
C SER A 74 9.68 -9.81 0.18
N LYS A 75 10.31 -9.18 -0.83
CA LYS A 75 10.21 -9.57 -2.26
C LYS A 75 10.78 -10.97 -2.54
N LYS A 76 10.88 -11.82 -1.51
CA LYS A 76 11.46 -13.15 -1.54
C LYS A 76 10.46 -14.15 -2.09
N HIS A 77 11.00 -15.12 -2.80
CA HIS A 77 10.22 -16.21 -3.38
C HIS A 77 10.07 -17.35 -2.37
N ASP A 78 8.86 -17.91 -2.28
CA ASP A 78 8.61 -19.13 -1.50
C ASP A 78 8.21 -20.27 -2.43
N PRO A 79 9.04 -21.30 -2.63
CA PRO A 79 8.71 -22.42 -3.50
C PRO A 79 7.73 -23.41 -2.87
N ARG A 80 7.39 -23.28 -1.57
CA ARG A 80 6.40 -24.15 -0.92
C ARG A 80 4.97 -23.83 -1.36
N ARG A 81 4.72 -22.58 -1.71
CA ARG A 81 3.41 -22.19 -2.25
C ARG A 81 3.29 -22.76 -3.67
N ARG A 82 2.12 -23.34 -3.99
CA ARG A 82 1.82 -23.78 -5.36
C ARG A 82 2.15 -22.63 -6.32
N ILE A 83 2.67 -22.96 -7.49
CA ILE A 83 2.90 -22.03 -8.61
C ILE A 83 1.54 -21.51 -9.08
N GLY A 84 0.98 -20.58 -8.31
CA GLY A 84 -0.16 -19.75 -8.61
C GLY A 84 0.33 -18.31 -8.51
N ASN A 85 -0.15 -17.45 -9.40
CA ASN A 85 0.25 -16.06 -9.40
C ASN A 85 -0.23 -15.43 -8.08
N ARG A 86 0.67 -15.22 -7.11
CA ARG A 86 0.37 -14.51 -5.84
C ARG A 86 -0.34 -13.19 -6.13
N ASP A 87 0.10 -12.55 -7.20
CA ASP A 87 -0.46 -11.30 -7.71
C ASP A 87 -1.93 -11.46 -8.10
N THR A 88 -2.33 -12.57 -8.76
CA THR A 88 -3.74 -12.80 -9.10
C THR A 88 -4.59 -13.09 -7.87
N GLU A 89 -4.08 -13.85 -6.89
CA GLU A 89 -4.82 -14.10 -5.64
C GLU A 89 -5.04 -12.81 -4.85
N LEU A 90 -4.01 -11.96 -4.79
CA LEU A 90 -4.08 -10.64 -4.16
C LEU A 90 -5.05 -9.72 -4.89
N VAL A 91 -5.03 -9.71 -6.24
CA VAL A 91 -5.98 -8.94 -7.07
C VAL A 91 -7.41 -9.39 -6.81
N VAL A 92 -7.67 -10.69 -6.89
CA VAL A 92 -9.01 -11.25 -6.66
C VAL A 92 -9.50 -10.92 -5.25
N SER A 93 -8.63 -11.07 -4.24
CA SER A 93 -8.97 -10.73 -2.86
C SER A 93 -9.27 -9.23 -2.70
N LEU A 94 -8.50 -8.35 -3.34
CA LEU A 94 -8.71 -6.91 -3.32
C LEU A 94 -10.01 -6.50 -4.02
N LEU A 95 -10.29 -7.08 -5.20
CA LEU A 95 -11.52 -6.81 -5.95
C LEU A 95 -12.76 -7.25 -5.18
N PHE A 96 -12.70 -8.41 -4.51
CA PHE A 96 -13.80 -8.88 -3.67
C PHE A 96 -14.02 -7.99 -2.45
N ALA A 97 -12.95 -7.51 -1.81
CA ALA A 97 -13.06 -6.53 -0.72
C ALA A 97 -13.67 -5.20 -1.21
N ALA A 98 -13.25 -4.73 -2.38
CA ALA A 98 -13.80 -3.52 -3.00
C ALA A 98 -15.28 -3.67 -3.37
N LYS A 99 -15.68 -4.86 -3.85
CA LYS A 99 -17.08 -5.18 -4.13
C LYS A 99 -17.96 -5.10 -2.87
N ASN A 100 -17.50 -5.72 -1.79
CA ASN A 100 -18.25 -5.77 -0.54
C ASN A 100 -18.26 -4.44 0.23
N GLY A 101 -17.38 -3.50 -0.12
CA GLY A 101 -17.23 -2.25 0.62
C GLY A 101 -16.37 -2.37 1.88
N ASP A 102 -15.58 -3.45 2.02
CA ASP A 102 -14.79 -3.70 3.22
C ASP A 102 -13.54 -2.81 3.26
N PHE A 103 -13.69 -1.68 3.95
CA PHE A 103 -12.65 -0.68 4.09
C PHE A 103 -11.48 -1.15 4.97
N ASP A 104 -11.72 -2.00 5.95
CA ASP A 104 -10.68 -2.45 6.88
C ASP A 104 -9.71 -3.42 6.20
N VAL A 105 -10.23 -4.30 5.34
CA VAL A 105 -9.39 -5.19 4.53
C VAL A 105 -8.56 -4.39 3.52
N VAL A 106 -9.15 -3.43 2.82
CA VAL A 106 -8.44 -2.58 1.87
C VAL A 106 -7.35 -1.75 2.56
N ARG A 107 -7.65 -1.19 3.75
CA ARG A 107 -6.66 -0.47 4.57
C ARG A 107 -5.51 -1.38 4.98
N ARG A 108 -5.80 -2.61 5.42
CA ARG A 108 -4.76 -3.58 5.81
C ARG A 108 -3.86 -3.92 4.62
N MET A 109 -4.43 -4.17 3.45
CA MET A 109 -3.67 -4.43 2.22
C MET A 109 -2.78 -3.24 1.85
N TYR A 110 -3.30 -2.01 1.93
CA TYR A 110 -2.52 -0.80 1.71
C TYR A 110 -1.32 -0.67 2.67
N LEU A 111 -1.53 -0.97 3.96
CA LEU A 111 -0.47 -0.95 4.97
C LEU A 111 0.59 -2.03 4.74
N GLN A 112 0.22 -3.16 4.14
CA GLN A 112 1.14 -4.21 3.71
C GLN A 112 1.94 -3.83 2.44
N GLY A 113 1.70 -2.65 1.86
CA GLY A 113 2.39 -2.20 0.66
C GLY A 113 1.98 -2.93 -0.62
N THR A 114 0.77 -3.49 -0.66
CA THR A 114 0.27 -4.11 -1.90
C THR A 114 0.02 -3.05 -2.97
N ASN A 115 0.28 -3.41 -4.23
CA ASN A 115 -0.02 -2.53 -5.35
C ASN A 115 -1.52 -2.55 -5.64
N LEU A 116 -2.22 -1.45 -5.33
CA LEU A 116 -3.66 -1.29 -5.53
C LEU A 116 -4.03 -0.97 -7.00
N GLU A 117 -3.06 -0.69 -7.85
CA GLU A 117 -3.28 -0.46 -9.29
C GLU A 117 -3.37 -1.75 -10.11
N MET A 118 -3.16 -2.90 -9.47
CA MET A 118 -3.15 -4.17 -10.18
C MET A 118 -4.56 -4.52 -10.69
N ALA A 119 -4.61 -5.01 -11.92
CA ALA A 119 -5.83 -5.25 -12.65
C ALA A 119 -6.10 -6.75 -12.82
N ASP A 120 -7.37 -7.10 -12.95
CA ASP A 120 -7.82 -8.46 -13.25
C ASP A 120 -7.54 -8.87 -14.70
N TYR A 121 -7.90 -10.10 -15.07
CA TYR A 121 -7.88 -10.61 -16.45
C TYR A 121 -8.65 -9.74 -17.44
N ASP A 122 -9.67 -9.01 -16.97
CA ASP A 122 -10.43 -8.07 -17.79
C ASP A 122 -9.78 -6.69 -17.88
N GLY A 123 -8.77 -6.36 -17.08
CA GLY A 123 -8.24 -4.99 -16.97
C GLY A 123 -8.94 -4.14 -15.92
N ARG A 124 -9.86 -4.73 -15.14
CA ARG A 124 -10.56 -4.07 -14.05
C ARG A 124 -9.67 -3.91 -12.83
N THR A 125 -9.57 -2.68 -12.36
CA THR A 125 -8.91 -2.34 -11.09
C THR A 125 -9.93 -2.27 -9.95
N ALA A 126 -9.45 -2.26 -8.71
CA ALA A 126 -10.29 -2.08 -7.52
C ALA A 126 -11.16 -0.81 -7.56
N LEU A 127 -10.68 0.25 -8.25
CA LEU A 127 -11.42 1.49 -8.42
C LEU A 127 -12.66 1.33 -9.32
N HIS A 128 -12.58 0.51 -10.38
CA HIS A 128 -13.74 0.22 -11.23
C HIS A 128 -14.83 -0.47 -10.43
N VAL A 129 -14.47 -1.50 -9.66
CA VAL A 129 -15.42 -2.27 -8.83
C VAL A 129 -16.03 -1.40 -7.73
N ALA A 130 -15.22 -0.61 -7.03
CA ALA A 130 -15.72 0.31 -6.01
C ALA A 130 -16.66 1.39 -6.57
N ALA A 131 -16.38 1.87 -7.78
CA ALA A 131 -17.22 2.86 -8.47
C ALA A 131 -18.53 2.25 -8.99
N ALA A 132 -18.50 1.00 -9.46
CA ALA A 132 -19.67 0.26 -9.92
C ALA A 132 -20.65 -0.07 -8.78
N GLU A 133 -20.15 -0.37 -7.59
CA GLU A 133 -20.98 -0.64 -6.40
C GLU A 133 -21.34 0.64 -5.62
N GLY A 134 -20.73 1.79 -5.94
CA GLY A 134 -21.05 3.08 -5.33
C GLY A 134 -20.40 3.35 -3.96
N HIS A 135 -19.35 2.62 -3.59
CA HIS A 135 -18.68 2.74 -2.29
C HIS A 135 -17.81 4.00 -2.21
N MET A 136 -18.42 5.16 -1.93
CA MET A 136 -17.72 6.44 -1.94
C MET A 136 -16.55 6.53 -0.95
N HIS A 137 -16.63 5.87 0.20
CA HIS A 137 -15.53 5.85 1.17
C HIS A 137 -14.26 5.19 0.58
N LEU A 138 -14.42 4.08 -0.14
CA LEU A 138 -13.33 3.40 -0.82
C LEU A 138 -12.79 4.24 -1.99
N VAL A 139 -13.66 4.83 -2.80
CA VAL A 139 -13.25 5.70 -3.92
C VAL A 139 -12.41 6.88 -3.43
N LYS A 140 -12.82 7.54 -2.34
CA LYS A 140 -12.05 8.62 -1.70
C LYS A 140 -10.70 8.12 -1.20
N PHE A 141 -10.65 6.93 -0.61
CA PHE A 141 -9.40 6.33 -0.14
C PHE A 141 -8.43 6.04 -1.28
N PHE A 142 -8.89 5.40 -2.36
CA PHE A 142 -8.05 5.07 -3.50
C PHE A 142 -7.46 6.31 -4.17
N VAL A 143 -8.25 7.37 -4.34
CA VAL A 143 -7.79 8.58 -5.01
C VAL A 143 -6.93 9.47 -4.11
N ASN A 144 -7.33 9.69 -2.85
CA ASN A 144 -6.63 10.63 -1.97
C ASN A 144 -5.40 10.00 -1.30
N VAL A 145 -5.51 8.76 -0.82
CA VAL A 145 -4.47 8.11 0.00
C VAL A 145 -3.55 7.27 -0.88
N ALA A 146 -4.14 6.35 -1.65
CA ALA A 146 -3.36 5.44 -2.49
C ALA A 146 -2.84 6.08 -3.78
N LYS A 147 -3.35 7.27 -4.16
CA LYS A 147 -2.98 8.01 -5.38
C LYS A 147 -3.03 7.14 -6.64
N VAL A 148 -4.02 6.25 -6.69
CA VAL A 148 -4.25 5.36 -7.84
C VAL A 148 -4.64 6.19 -9.05
N ASN A 149 -4.20 5.77 -10.22
CA ASN A 149 -4.67 6.32 -11.49
C ASN A 149 -6.21 6.32 -11.52
N HIS A 150 -6.81 7.49 -11.71
CA HIS A 150 -8.27 7.68 -11.67
C HIS A 150 -8.95 7.46 -13.03
N GLN A 151 -8.17 7.24 -14.09
CA GLN A 151 -8.65 6.92 -15.44
C GLN A 151 -8.02 5.63 -16.03
N PRO A 152 -8.02 4.51 -15.30
CA PRO A 152 -7.66 3.24 -15.88
C PRO A 152 -8.71 2.88 -16.96
N ARG A 153 -8.26 2.22 -18.02
CA ARG A 153 -9.15 1.74 -19.09
C ARG A 153 -9.28 0.23 -18.96
N ASP A 154 -10.51 -0.23 -18.86
CA ASP A 154 -10.83 -1.65 -18.88
C ASP A 154 -10.69 -2.24 -20.30
N ARG A 155 -10.79 -3.56 -20.47
CA ARG A 155 -10.78 -4.22 -21.80
C ARG A 155 -11.85 -3.68 -22.76
N TRP A 156 -12.97 -3.22 -22.23
CA TRP A 156 -14.04 -2.57 -23.02
C TRP A 156 -13.82 -1.06 -23.22
N GLY A 157 -12.68 -0.52 -22.82
CA GLY A 157 -12.37 0.91 -22.91
C GLY A 157 -13.17 1.79 -21.94
N ARG A 158 -13.87 1.18 -20.98
CA ARG A 158 -14.64 1.89 -19.95
C ARG A 158 -13.70 2.44 -18.88
N THR A 159 -14.07 3.60 -18.35
CA THR A 159 -13.39 4.20 -17.20
C THR A 159 -14.23 3.98 -15.93
N PRO A 160 -13.66 4.11 -14.71
CA PRO A 160 -14.42 4.00 -13.47
C PRO A 160 -15.58 5.00 -13.38
N LEU A 161 -15.46 6.15 -14.05
CA LEU A 161 -16.52 7.14 -14.15
C LEU A 161 -17.70 6.64 -15.00
N ASP A 162 -17.42 5.92 -16.09
CA ASP A 162 -18.44 5.35 -16.96
C ASP A 162 -19.19 4.21 -16.26
N ASP A 163 -18.48 3.41 -15.46
CA ASP A 163 -19.10 2.38 -14.63
C ASP A 163 -20.00 3.01 -13.56
N ALA A 164 -19.54 4.05 -12.84
CA ALA A 164 -20.38 4.77 -11.88
C ALA A 164 -21.64 5.38 -12.52
N ARG A 165 -21.54 5.87 -13.77
CA ARG A 165 -22.69 6.37 -14.55
C ARG A 165 -23.66 5.26 -14.94
N ALA A 166 -23.16 4.10 -15.33
CA ALA A 166 -23.99 2.97 -15.72
C ALA A 166 -24.86 2.46 -14.56
N PHE A 167 -24.35 2.55 -13.32
CA PHE A 167 -25.08 2.17 -12.11
C PHE A 167 -25.76 3.35 -11.38
N HIS A 168 -25.73 4.56 -11.96
CA HIS A 168 -26.38 5.78 -11.44
C HIS A 168 -25.92 6.21 -10.03
N HIS A 169 -24.63 6.06 -9.71
CA HIS A 169 -24.06 6.49 -8.43
C HIS A 169 -23.58 7.94 -8.47
N GLU A 170 -24.52 8.88 -8.34
CA GLU A 170 -24.31 10.33 -8.43
C GLU A 170 -23.16 10.85 -7.56
N ASP A 171 -23.04 10.36 -6.33
CA ASP A 171 -22.01 10.81 -5.40
C ASP A 171 -20.59 10.44 -5.86
N CYS A 172 -20.42 9.21 -6.37
CA CYS A 172 -19.16 8.75 -6.93
C CYS A 172 -18.82 9.50 -8.23
N ILE A 173 -19.84 9.77 -9.06
CA ILE A 173 -19.71 10.53 -10.31
C ILE A 173 -19.21 11.95 -10.01
N ARG A 174 -19.85 12.67 -9.08
CA ARG A 174 -19.46 14.04 -8.68
C ARG A 174 -18.02 14.07 -8.18
N PHE A 175 -17.62 13.11 -7.35
CA PHE A 175 -16.27 13.03 -6.83
C PHE A 175 -15.22 12.75 -7.92
N LEU A 176 -15.46 11.76 -8.78
CA LEU A 176 -14.55 11.40 -9.87
C LEU A 176 -14.44 12.50 -10.93
N LEU A 177 -15.54 13.19 -11.28
CA LEU A 177 -15.52 14.35 -12.17
C LEU A 177 -14.68 15.49 -11.61
N LYS A 178 -14.83 15.80 -10.31
CA LYS A 178 -14.02 16.84 -9.65
C LYS A 178 -12.52 16.53 -9.74
N GLN A 179 -12.15 15.26 -9.56
CA GLN A 179 -10.76 14.82 -9.68
C GLN A 179 -10.26 14.83 -11.13
N HIS A 180 -11.10 14.46 -12.08
CA HIS A 180 -10.78 14.53 -13.50
C HIS A 180 -10.48 15.96 -13.97
N VAL A 181 -11.32 16.93 -13.60
CA VAL A 181 -11.09 18.36 -13.92
C VAL A 181 -9.79 18.85 -13.29
N ARG A 182 -9.50 18.44 -12.04
CA ARG A 182 -8.25 18.77 -11.36
C ARG A 182 -7.03 18.17 -12.06
N GLY A 183 -7.14 16.94 -12.56
CA GLY A 183 -6.09 16.29 -13.36
C GLY A 183 -5.82 17.03 -14.67
N ASN A 184 -6.86 17.45 -15.37
CA ASN A 184 -6.74 18.14 -16.67
C ASN A 184 -6.23 19.59 -16.54
N ARG A 185 -6.54 20.29 -15.43
CA ARG A 185 -5.95 21.61 -15.15
C ARG A 185 -4.44 21.56 -14.98
N ASN A 186 -3.91 20.45 -14.49
CA ASN A 186 -2.47 20.27 -14.28
C ASN A 186 -1.71 19.92 -15.57
N SER A 187 -2.40 19.57 -16.67
CA SER A 187 -1.78 19.27 -17.97
C SER A 187 -1.72 20.47 -18.93
N ILE A 188 -2.26 21.63 -18.56
CA ILE A 188 -2.08 22.87 -19.32
C ILE A 188 -0.70 23.45 -18.91
N PRO A 189 0.27 23.59 -19.82
CA PRO A 189 1.51 24.31 -19.52
C PRO A 189 1.18 25.75 -19.12
N ASN A 190 1.78 26.24 -18.03
CA ASN A 190 1.66 27.63 -17.58
C ASN A 190 2.42 28.60 -18.51
N ASP A 191 2.13 28.58 -19.81
CA ASP A 191 2.64 29.52 -20.79
C ASP A 191 1.48 30.08 -21.63
N VAL A 192 0.55 30.76 -20.96
CA VAL A 192 -0.29 31.76 -21.63
C VAL A 192 -0.49 32.96 -20.70
N PRO A 193 0.27 34.06 -20.88
CA PRO A 193 -0.04 35.31 -20.21
C PRO A 193 -1.21 35.98 -20.93
N GLY A 194 -2.30 36.21 -20.20
CA GLY A 194 -3.33 37.21 -20.55
C GLY A 194 -4.41 36.75 -21.54
N SER A 195 -5.57 36.40 -20.99
CA SER A 195 -6.82 37.07 -21.38
C SER A 195 -7.86 36.84 -20.30
N GLU A 196 -8.12 37.92 -19.56
CA GLU A 196 -9.40 38.12 -18.92
C GLU A 196 -10.46 38.04 -20.01
N ASN A 197 -11.40 37.11 -19.88
CA ASN A 197 -12.71 37.27 -20.47
C ASN A 197 -13.71 36.55 -19.58
N CYS A 198 -14.45 37.38 -18.84
CA CYS A 198 -15.65 37.05 -18.12
C CYS A 198 -16.62 36.30 -19.03
N ILE A 199 -17.15 35.18 -18.54
CA ILE A 199 -18.50 34.76 -18.90
C ILE A 199 -19.25 34.62 -17.59
N GLU A 200 -19.99 35.69 -17.26
CA GLU A 200 -21.06 35.66 -16.29
C GLU A 200 -22.05 34.56 -16.71
N LEU A 201 -22.12 33.49 -15.95
CA LEU A 201 -23.28 32.62 -15.99
C LEU A 201 -24.35 33.28 -15.12
N ASN A 202 -25.21 34.05 -15.79
CA ASN A 202 -26.52 34.41 -15.27
C ASN A 202 -27.27 33.13 -14.90
N GLY A 203 -27.33 32.83 -13.61
CA GLY A 203 -28.24 31.87 -13.02
C GLY A 203 -29.35 32.66 -12.33
N GLN A 204 -30.53 32.68 -12.96
CA GLN A 204 -31.76 33.18 -12.36
C GLN A 204 -32.04 32.43 -11.05
N ALA A 205 -32.29 33.21 -10.01
CA ALA A 205 -32.86 32.72 -8.76
C ALA A 205 -34.33 32.37 -8.99
N ASP A 206 -34.67 31.10 -8.81
CA ASP A 206 -36.05 30.70 -8.53
C ASP A 206 -36.14 30.38 -7.05
N GLU A 207 -36.80 31.27 -6.32
CA GLU A 207 -37.38 31.01 -5.01
C GLU A 207 -38.65 30.18 -5.20
N SER A 208 -38.76 29.05 -4.50
CA SER A 208 -40.05 28.56 -4.04
C SER A 208 -39.90 27.86 -2.69
N SER A 209 -40.42 28.55 -1.69
CA SER A 209 -40.75 28.13 -0.33
C SER A 209 -41.52 26.81 -0.25
N GLY A 210 -41.25 26.05 0.81
CA GLY A 210 -42.09 24.96 1.29
C GLY A 210 -41.59 24.52 2.67
N GLU A 211 -42.13 25.17 3.70
CA GLU A 211 -41.99 24.79 5.11
C GLU A 211 -42.73 23.46 5.37
N GLU A 212 -42.12 22.56 6.13
CA GLU A 212 -42.82 21.82 7.19
C GLU A 212 -41.79 21.28 8.21
N GLU A 213 -41.90 21.81 9.43
CA GLU A 213 -41.19 21.39 10.62
C GLU A 213 -42.13 20.50 11.45
N LEU A 214 -41.64 19.37 12.00
CA LEU A 214 -41.86 19.00 13.42
C LEU A 214 -41.04 17.78 13.87
N ALA A 215 -39.98 18.10 14.61
CA ALA A 215 -39.46 17.51 15.86
C ALA A 215 -39.29 15.99 16.03
N GLY A 216 -38.08 15.60 16.48
CA GLY A 216 -37.84 14.30 17.10
C GLY A 216 -36.39 13.92 17.46
N THR A 217 -35.72 14.72 18.30
CA THR A 217 -34.77 14.30 19.36
C THR A 217 -33.44 13.58 19.03
N THR A 218 -32.41 13.96 19.80
CA THR A 218 -31.00 13.49 19.88
C THR A 218 -30.10 14.08 18.80
N GLY A 219 -28.94 14.69 19.08
CA GLY A 219 -28.14 14.87 20.28
C GLY A 219 -26.70 15.07 19.81
N VAL A 220 -25.94 15.90 20.55
CA VAL A 220 -24.47 16.09 20.47
C VAL A 220 -23.95 17.19 19.52
N MET A 221 -23.87 18.39 20.10
CA MET A 221 -22.65 19.19 20.35
C MET A 221 -21.62 19.40 19.21
N LEU A 222 -21.57 20.66 18.78
CA LEU A 222 -20.57 21.34 17.96
C LEU A 222 -19.15 21.25 18.52
N ILE A 223 -18.15 21.06 17.65
CA ILE A 223 -16.81 21.66 17.83
C ILE A 223 -16.28 22.15 16.46
N ASN A 224 -15.79 23.38 16.49
CA ASN A 224 -15.48 24.29 15.40
C ASN A 224 -14.30 23.91 14.50
N GLU A 225 -14.39 24.38 13.26
CA GLU A 225 -13.27 24.57 12.34
C GLU A 225 -12.29 25.63 12.89
N SER A 226 -11.00 25.27 12.96
CA SER A 226 -9.92 26.24 13.04
C SER A 226 -8.85 25.89 12.00
N GLU A 227 -8.66 26.83 11.09
CA GLU A 227 -7.65 26.97 10.03
C GLU A 227 -6.34 26.18 10.21
N VAL A 228 -5.89 25.51 9.14
CA VAL A 228 -4.46 25.23 8.93
C VAL A 228 -4.02 25.92 7.64
N LYS A 229 -3.31 27.03 7.81
CA LYS A 229 -2.65 27.80 6.75
C LYS A 229 -1.50 26.97 6.15
N GLU A 230 -1.55 26.75 4.85
CA GLU A 230 -0.48 26.13 4.08
C GLU A 230 0.64 27.17 3.85
N LYS A 231 1.81 26.98 4.47
CA LYS A 231 3.04 27.66 4.07
C LYS A 231 3.71 26.83 2.97
N VAL A 232 3.70 27.36 1.76
CA VAL A 232 4.43 26.81 0.61
C VAL A 232 5.92 27.13 0.77
N CYS A 233 6.76 26.10 0.82
CA CYS A 233 8.20 26.22 0.55
C CYS A 233 8.56 25.31 -0.63
N ASN A 234 8.96 25.94 -1.74
CA ASN A 234 9.50 25.31 -2.93
C ASN A 234 10.81 24.58 -2.59
N GLY A 235 10.97 23.34 -3.08
CA GLY A 235 12.25 22.64 -3.08
C GLY A 235 12.13 21.16 -2.81
N ALA A 236 12.46 20.35 -3.81
CA ALA A 236 12.41 18.90 -3.79
C ALA A 236 13.08 18.25 -2.56
N ARG A 237 12.34 17.40 -1.85
CA ARG A 237 12.86 16.16 -1.21
C ARG A 237 11.71 15.30 -0.69
N ARG A 238 11.83 13.97 -0.87
CA ARG A 238 10.98 12.96 -0.22
C ARG A 238 11.03 13.20 1.30
N VAL A 239 9.86 13.32 1.94
CA VAL A 239 9.74 13.31 3.39
C VAL A 239 9.12 11.98 3.79
N LEU A 240 9.92 11.11 4.40
CA LEU A 240 9.40 10.00 5.21
C LEU A 240 8.80 10.61 6.48
N PRO A 241 7.60 10.22 6.93
CA PRO A 241 7.06 10.72 8.18
C PRO A 241 7.90 10.20 9.35
N THR A 242 8.51 11.11 10.11
CA THR A 242 9.13 10.83 11.41
C THR A 242 8.05 10.91 12.49
N VAL A 243 7.80 9.79 13.17
CA VAL A 243 6.91 9.74 14.34
C VAL A 243 7.68 10.33 15.52
N LYS A 244 7.32 11.53 15.97
CA LYS A 244 7.79 12.03 17.27
C LYS A 244 7.03 11.29 18.37
N LEU A 245 7.73 10.37 19.03
CA LEU A 245 7.33 9.83 20.34
C LEU A 245 7.36 10.98 21.35
N GLN A 246 6.20 11.47 21.74
CA GLN A 246 6.06 12.40 22.85
C GLN A 246 6.04 11.57 24.14
N ARG A 247 7.05 11.76 24.99
CA ARG A 247 7.12 11.14 26.32
C ARG A 247 5.89 11.55 27.13
N VAL A 248 5.20 10.57 27.68
CA VAL A 248 4.25 10.79 28.78
C VAL A 248 5.10 11.16 29.99
N SER A 249 4.97 12.39 30.47
CA SER A 249 5.54 12.84 31.75
C SER A 249 4.75 12.18 32.87
N GLU A 250 5.44 11.42 33.70
CA GLU A 250 4.98 10.91 34.99
C GLU A 250 4.50 12.08 35.85
N ALA A 251 3.31 11.93 36.43
CA ALA A 251 2.79 12.83 37.44
C ALA A 251 3.33 12.37 38.79
N ASP A 252 4.26 13.14 39.35
CA ASP A 252 4.72 13.00 40.72
C ASP A 252 3.64 13.59 41.66
N ASP A 253 2.92 12.70 42.35
CA ASP A 253 2.15 13.05 43.54
C ASP A 253 3.11 13.11 44.73
N GLU A 254 3.64 14.30 45.04
CA GLU A 254 4.22 14.60 46.36
C GLU A 254 3.77 15.96 46.88
N THR A 255 3.59 16.02 48.21
CA THR A 255 3.29 17.15 49.12
C THR A 255 1.83 17.65 49.18
N ALA A 256 1.19 17.83 50.34
CA ALA A 256 1.62 17.79 51.74
C ALA A 256 0.39 17.66 52.67
N CYS A 257 0.56 17.10 53.86
CA CYS A 257 0.02 17.72 55.07
C CYS A 257 0.84 17.33 56.30
N ALA A 258 1.14 18.35 57.09
CA ALA A 258 1.78 18.32 58.39
C ALA A 258 0.79 17.89 59.50
#